data_AF-A0A875S8W1-F1
#
_entry.id   AF-A0A875S8W1-F1
#
_cell.length_a   1.000
_cell.length_b   1.000
_cell.length_c   1.000
_cell.angle_alpha   90.00
_cell.angle_beta   90.00
_cell.angle_gamma   90.00
#
_symmetry.space_group_name_H-M   'P 1'
#
loop_
_entity.id
_entity.type
_entity.pdbx_description
1 polymer ?
#
loop_
_entity_poly.entity_id
_entity_poly.type
_entity_poly.pdbx_seq_one_letter_code
_entity_poly.pdbx_strand_id
1 'polypeptide(L)'
;MTFLKTLTHWKSLLINLDDQLKDSKLKLFEGVKQFGFAIYFILDSVQWFKQLGFFQGKKARNSRLVANIDIYCYRFWLLALVGAILHNLRQLQISQSRCKELESQDIQEVNTRVIEEEEQIVKTKKDLAKNLLDSIIAMNGCHVITASDGVVGISGLITSIMGLKQLWK
;
A
#
# COMPACT_ATOMS: atom_id res chain seq x y z
N MET A 1 -18.65 1.93 2.76
CA MET A 1 -18.06 2.38 4.05
C MET A 1 -16.55 2.56 3.91
N THR A 2 -16.10 3.56 3.16
CA THR A 2 -14.67 3.83 2.93
C THR A 2 -14.04 4.66 4.06
N PHE A 3 -14.83 5.53 4.68
CA PHE A 3 -14.42 6.38 5.80
C PHE A 3 -13.98 5.59 7.05
N LEU A 4 -14.60 4.44 7.35
CA LEU A 4 -14.19 3.60 8.48
C LEU A 4 -12.79 2.99 8.29
N LYS A 5 -12.37 2.77 7.03
CA LYS A 5 -11.01 2.28 6.73
C LYS A 5 -9.96 3.34 7.09
N THR A 6 -10.26 4.62 6.90
CA THR A 6 -9.37 5.72 7.32
C THR A 6 -8.98 5.61 8.80
N LEU A 7 -9.94 5.32 9.67
CA LEU A 7 -9.69 5.16 11.11
C LEU A 7 -8.79 3.95 11.42
N THR A 8 -8.92 2.86 10.67
CA THR A 8 -8.04 1.69 10.83
C THR A 8 -6.59 1.98 10.42
N HIS A 9 -6.38 2.77 9.38
CA HIS A 9 -5.04 3.18 8.94
C HIS A 9 -4.42 4.20 9.91
N TRP A 10 -5.22 5.13 10.43
CA TRP A 10 -4.79 6.05 11.49
C TRP A 10 -4.41 5.32 12.78
N LYS A 11 -5.25 4.38 13.23
CA LYS A 11 -4.95 3.56 14.41
C LYS A 11 -3.66 2.76 14.19
N SER A 12 -3.52 2.12 13.02
CA SER A 12 -2.32 1.37 12.66
C SER A 12 -1.08 2.25 12.62
N LEU A 13 -1.20 3.48 12.13
CA LEU A 13 -0.11 4.45 12.14
C LEU A 13 0.31 4.79 13.57
N LEU A 14 -0.64 5.11 14.45
CA LEU A 14 -0.36 5.46 15.84
C LEU A 14 0.30 4.30 16.59
N ILE A 15 -0.20 3.08 16.42
CA ILE A 15 0.40 1.87 17.02
C ILE A 15 1.83 1.66 16.50
N ASN A 16 2.05 1.78 15.18
CA ASN A 16 3.40 1.63 14.63
C ASN A 16 4.34 2.76 15.09
N LEU A 17 3.83 3.97 15.33
CA LEU A 17 4.63 5.08 15.86
C LEU A 17 4.98 4.91 17.34
N ASP A 18 4.17 4.18 18.09
CA ASP A 18 4.42 3.88 19.50
C ASP A 18 5.38 2.70 19.70
N ASP A 19 5.45 1.78 18.72
CA ASP A 19 6.32 0.60 18.79
C ASP A 19 7.82 1.00 18.79
N GLN A 20 8.48 0.84 19.93
CA GLN A 20 9.89 1.17 20.15
C GLN A 20 10.83 0.03 19.75
N LEU A 21 10.33 -1.20 19.58
CA LEU A 21 11.14 -2.40 19.29
C LEU A 21 11.39 -2.60 17.78
N LYS A 22 10.70 -1.84 16.94
CA LYS A 22 10.78 -1.93 15.49
C LYS A 22 11.94 -1.13 14.93
N ASP A 23 12.62 -1.66 13.89
CA ASP A 23 13.67 -0.94 13.14
C ASP A 23 13.14 0.45 12.72
N SER A 24 13.88 1.51 13.07
CA SER A 24 13.50 2.91 12.82
C SER A 24 13.16 3.18 11.36
N LYS A 25 13.85 2.51 10.42
CA LYS A 25 13.58 2.66 8.97
C LYS A 25 12.29 1.96 8.57
N LEU A 26 12.07 0.75 9.08
CA LEU A 26 10.86 -0.03 8.82
C LEU A 26 9.61 0.68 9.37
N LYS A 27 9.75 1.30 10.54
CA LYS A 27 8.74 2.15 11.20
C LYS A 27 8.40 3.39 10.37
N LEU A 28 9.42 4.09 9.86
CA LEU A 28 9.20 5.26 9.01
C LEU A 28 8.47 4.90 7.72
N PHE A 29 8.89 3.85 7.01
CA PHE A 29 8.25 3.42 5.76
C PHE A 29 6.80 2.94 5.99
N GLU A 30 6.56 2.22 7.07
CA GLU A 30 5.21 1.83 7.48
C GLU A 30 4.35 3.05 7.81
N GLY A 31 4.90 4.04 8.53
CA GLY A 31 4.23 5.29 8.84
C GLY A 31 3.84 6.07 7.58
N VAL A 32 4.75 6.23 6.63
CA VAL A 32 4.49 6.88 5.33
C VAL A 32 3.39 6.14 4.56
N LYS A 33 3.45 4.80 4.53
CA LYS A 33 2.43 3.96 3.88
C LYS A 33 1.05 4.20 4.49
N GLN A 34 0.92 4.08 5.81
CA GLN A 34 -0.35 4.22 6.51
C GLN A 34 -0.90 5.65 6.43
N PHE A 35 -0.04 6.64 6.46
CA PHE A 35 -0.40 8.05 6.29
C PHE A 35 -0.94 8.33 4.89
N GLY A 36 -0.22 7.84 3.86
CA GLY A 36 -0.65 7.97 2.47
C GLY A 36 -2.01 7.32 2.23
N PHE A 37 -2.23 6.10 2.74
CA PHE A 37 -3.53 5.43 2.64
C PHE A 37 -4.64 6.15 3.41
N ALA A 38 -4.34 6.68 4.60
CA ALA A 38 -5.32 7.43 5.36
C ALA A 38 -5.81 8.67 4.60
N ILE A 39 -4.90 9.46 4.03
CA ILE A 39 -5.26 10.62 3.22
C ILE A 39 -5.98 10.20 1.93
N TYR A 40 -5.49 9.16 1.27
CA TYR A 40 -6.13 8.60 0.07
C TYR A 40 -7.61 8.29 0.32
N PHE A 41 -7.94 7.55 1.39
CA PHE A 41 -9.34 7.20 1.68
C PHE A 41 -10.20 8.40 2.10
N ILE A 42 -9.60 9.44 2.69
CA ILE A 42 -10.30 10.71 2.95
C ILE A 42 -10.66 11.37 1.62
N LEU A 43 -9.70 11.50 0.71
CA LEU A 43 -9.91 12.12 -0.59
C LEU A 43 -10.90 11.31 -1.46
N ASP A 44 -10.80 9.99 -1.43
CA ASP A 44 -11.74 9.08 -2.09
C ASP A 44 -13.17 9.25 -1.55
N SER A 45 -13.33 9.42 -0.23
CA SER A 45 -14.64 9.71 0.35
C SER A 45 -15.21 11.03 -0.17
N VAL A 46 -14.38 12.08 -0.25
CA VAL A 46 -14.80 13.40 -0.80
C VAL A 46 -15.11 13.30 -2.30
N GLN A 47 -14.35 12.51 -3.06
CA GLN A 47 -14.61 12.24 -4.47
C GLN A 47 -15.95 11.53 -4.66
N TRP A 48 -16.27 10.57 -3.79
CA TRP A 48 -17.58 9.91 -3.80
C TRP A 48 -18.72 10.90 -3.53
N PHE A 49 -18.56 11.80 -2.54
CA PHE A 49 -19.53 12.88 -2.30
C PHE A 49 -19.67 13.85 -3.48
N LYS A 50 -18.59 14.12 -4.23
CA LYS A 50 -18.62 14.89 -5.49
C LYS A 50 -19.45 14.18 -6.56
N GLN A 51 -19.29 12.87 -6.73
CA GLN A 51 -20.07 12.08 -7.69
C GLN A 51 -21.57 12.01 -7.35
N LEU A 52 -21.91 12.00 -6.05
CA LEU A 52 -23.30 12.05 -5.59
C LEU A 52 -23.99 13.41 -5.79
N GLY A 53 -23.28 14.42 -6.29
CA GLY A 53 -23.85 15.71 -6.62
C GLY A 53 -23.98 16.70 -5.45
N PHE A 54 -23.49 16.36 -4.25
CA PHE A 54 -23.47 17.29 -3.12
C PHE A 54 -22.68 18.58 -3.40
N PHE A 55 -21.74 18.54 -4.35
CA PHE A 55 -20.89 19.67 -4.74
C PHE A 55 -21.29 20.31 -6.10
N GLN A 56 -22.56 20.23 -6.50
CA GLN A 56 -23.04 20.79 -7.79
C GLN A 56 -23.16 22.32 -7.86
N GLY A 57 -22.99 23.04 -6.74
CA GLY A 57 -23.00 24.51 -6.75
C GLY A 57 -21.85 25.11 -7.58
N LYS A 58 -22.11 26.18 -8.35
CA LYS A 58 -21.10 26.90 -9.17
C LYS A 58 -19.83 27.27 -8.37
N LYS A 59 -19.97 27.53 -7.07
CA LYS A 59 -18.88 27.87 -6.14
C LYS A 59 -18.03 26.66 -5.72
N ALA A 60 -18.63 25.48 -5.61
CA ALA A 60 -17.95 24.23 -5.26
C ALA A 60 -17.20 23.64 -6.47
N ARG A 61 -17.77 23.73 -7.68
CA ARG A 61 -17.10 23.36 -8.94
C ARG A 61 -15.86 24.23 -9.24
N ASN A 62 -15.88 25.51 -8.86
CA ASN A 62 -14.74 26.42 -9.04
C ASN A 62 -13.63 26.27 -7.99
N SER A 63 -13.83 25.44 -6.96
CA SER A 63 -12.75 25.15 -6.02
C SER A 63 -11.72 24.25 -6.71
N ARG A 64 -10.51 24.77 -6.93
CA ARG A 64 -9.38 24.03 -7.53
C ARG A 64 -9.13 22.68 -6.83
N LEU A 65 -9.45 22.59 -5.54
CA LEU A 65 -9.32 21.38 -4.74
C LEU A 65 -10.32 20.29 -5.16
N VAL A 66 -11.59 20.66 -5.38
CA VAL A 66 -12.65 19.70 -5.78
C VAL A 66 -12.50 19.31 -7.25
N ALA A 67 -12.04 20.25 -8.09
CA ALA A 67 -11.76 19.98 -9.49
C ALA A 67 -10.64 18.94 -9.67
N ASN A 68 -9.54 19.08 -8.93
CA ASN A 68 -8.35 18.23 -9.07
C ASN A 68 -8.26 17.11 -8.03
N ILE A 69 -9.36 16.79 -7.34
CA ILE A 69 -9.35 15.81 -6.24
C ILE A 69 -8.88 14.44 -6.70
N ASP A 70 -9.23 14.06 -7.94
CA ASP A 70 -8.86 12.81 -8.56
C ASP A 70 -7.32 12.68 -8.66
N ILE A 71 -6.64 13.74 -9.09
CA ILE A 71 -5.16 13.78 -9.20
C ILE A 71 -4.52 13.70 -7.82
N TYR A 72 -5.03 14.45 -6.83
CA TYR A 72 -4.50 14.37 -5.47
C TYR A 72 -4.68 12.97 -4.86
N CYS A 73 -5.82 12.34 -5.12
CA CYS A 73 -6.10 10.96 -4.72
C CYS A 73 -5.01 10.01 -5.25
N TYR A 74 -4.75 10.02 -6.56
CA TYR A 74 -3.68 9.21 -7.15
C TYR A 74 -2.28 9.52 -6.60
N ARG A 75 -1.98 10.79 -6.30
CA ARG A 75 -0.67 11.18 -5.73
C ARG A 75 -0.45 10.65 -4.32
N PHE A 76 -1.46 10.73 -3.47
CA PHE A 76 -1.38 10.18 -2.11
C PHE A 76 -1.41 8.64 -2.11
N TRP A 77 -2.11 8.03 -3.07
CA TRP A 77 -2.03 6.59 -3.29
C TRP A 77 -0.62 6.17 -3.70
N LEU A 78 -0.01 6.89 -4.64
CA LEU A 78 1.38 6.65 -5.08
C LEU A 78 2.37 6.82 -3.91
N LEU A 79 2.20 7.86 -3.08
CA LEU A 79 3.02 8.04 -1.88
C LEU A 79 2.91 6.84 -0.93
N ALA A 80 1.70 6.33 -0.71
CA ALA A 80 1.47 5.14 0.09
C ALA A 80 2.18 3.91 -0.49
N LEU A 81 2.10 3.73 -1.81
CA LEU A 81 2.73 2.62 -2.54
C LEU A 81 4.25 2.69 -2.48
N VAL A 82 4.86 3.88 -2.61
CA VAL A 82 6.31 4.06 -2.42
C VAL A 82 6.73 3.65 -1.01
N GLY A 83 5.98 4.09 0.01
CA GLY A 83 6.19 3.64 1.40
C GLY A 83 6.08 2.12 1.54
N ALA A 84 5.09 1.49 0.88
CA ALA A 84 4.90 0.04 0.89
C ALA A 84 6.02 -0.72 0.19
N ILE A 85 6.53 -0.22 -0.94
CA ILE A 85 7.65 -0.81 -1.68
C ILE A 85 8.93 -0.76 -0.83
N LEU A 86 9.26 0.40 -0.25
CA LEU A 86 10.42 0.55 0.63
C LEU A 86 10.32 -0.32 1.88
N HIS A 87 9.13 -0.42 2.46
CA HIS A 87 8.85 -1.31 3.58
C HIS A 87 9.09 -2.78 3.20
N ASN A 88 8.51 -3.25 2.08
CA ASN A 88 8.66 -4.62 1.61
C ASN A 88 10.11 -4.97 1.26
N LEU A 89 10.85 -4.04 0.65
CA LEU A 89 12.28 -4.22 0.36
C LEU A 89 13.10 -4.39 1.64
N ARG A 90 12.86 -3.54 2.65
CA ARG A 90 13.55 -3.63 3.94
C ARG A 90 13.18 -4.92 4.68
N GLN A 91 11.90 -5.30 4.66
CA GLN A 91 11.42 -6.54 5.26
C GLN A 91 12.06 -7.76 4.61
N LEU A 92 12.19 -7.79 3.28
CA LEU A 92 12.87 -8.89 2.56
C LEU A 92 14.33 -9.03 2.97
N GLN A 93 15.05 -7.91 3.14
CA GLN A 93 16.43 -7.94 3.60
C GLN A 93 16.55 -8.55 5.00
N ILE A 94 15.66 -8.13 5.93
CA ILE A 94 15.67 -8.61 7.31
C ILE A 94 15.33 -10.10 7.37
N SER A 95 14.25 -10.53 6.70
CA SER A 95 13.86 -11.95 6.69
C SER A 95 14.91 -12.85 6.03
N GLN A 96 15.59 -12.38 4.97
CA GLN A 96 16.69 -13.15 4.37
C GLN A 96 17.89 -13.29 5.31
N SER A 97 18.27 -12.23 6.03
CA SER A 97 19.34 -12.31 7.03
C SER A 97 18.99 -13.27 8.16
N ARG A 98 17.75 -13.21 8.67
CA ARG A 98 17.27 -14.12 9.72
C ARG A 98 17.22 -15.57 9.26
N CYS A 99 16.76 -15.82 8.05
CA CYS A 99 16.72 -17.18 7.49
C CYS A 99 18.12 -17.80 7.43
N LYS A 100 19.14 -17.03 7.01
CA LYS A 100 20.54 -17.49 6.98
C LYS A 100 21.13 -17.73 8.37
N GLU A 101 20.76 -16.90 9.35
CA GLU A 101 21.19 -17.07 10.75
C GLU A 101 20.56 -18.32 11.36
N LEU A 102 19.28 -18.56 11.10
CA LEU A 102 18.55 -19.74 11.59
C LEU A 102 19.04 -21.02 10.92
N GLU A 103 19.31 -21.02 9.61
CA GLU A 103 19.85 -22.19 8.90
C GLU A 103 21.21 -22.66 9.46
N SER A 104 21.97 -21.77 10.11
CA SER A 104 23.24 -22.12 10.76
C SER A 104 23.07 -22.85 12.12
N GLN A 105 21.85 -22.89 12.67
CA GLN A 105 21.53 -23.51 13.96
C GLN A 105 20.72 -24.79 13.73
N ASP A 106 21.36 -25.96 13.74
CA ASP A 106 20.73 -27.26 13.46
C ASP A 106 19.94 -27.79 14.68
N ILE A 107 18.80 -27.15 14.96
CA ILE A 107 17.88 -27.52 16.05
C ILE A 107 16.48 -27.70 15.45
N GLN A 108 15.74 -28.74 15.87
CA GLN A 108 14.43 -29.08 15.30
C GLN A 108 13.40 -27.93 15.40
N GLU A 109 13.46 -27.11 16.45
CA GLU A 109 12.64 -25.90 16.62
C GLU A 109 13.02 -24.77 15.65
N VAL A 110 14.28 -24.74 15.21
CA VAL A 110 14.78 -23.77 14.24
C VAL A 110 14.26 -24.07 12.83
N ASN A 111 14.08 -25.34 12.47
CA ASN A 111 13.47 -25.72 11.19
C ASN A 111 12.04 -25.18 11.02
N THR A 112 11.22 -25.16 12.08
CA THR A 112 9.88 -24.56 12.02
C THR A 112 9.96 -23.05 11.79
N ARG A 113 10.89 -22.36 12.46
CA ARG A 113 11.08 -20.90 12.30
C ARG A 113 11.64 -20.52 10.92
N VAL A 114 12.49 -21.38 10.34
CA VAL A 114 12.98 -21.21 8.96
C VAL A 114 11.83 -21.27 7.97
N ILE A 115 10.95 -22.29 8.08
CA ILE A 115 9.78 -22.43 7.21
C ILE A 115 8.87 -21.18 7.32
N GLU A 116 8.64 -20.68 8.54
CA GLU A 116 7.85 -19.46 8.75
C GLU A 116 8.48 -18.22 8.07
N GLU A 117 9.78 -18.03 8.18
CA GLU A 117 10.50 -16.91 7.52
C GLU A 117 10.50 -17.06 5.99
N GLU A 118 10.62 -18.28 5.45
CA GLU A 118 10.50 -18.56 4.03
C GLU A 118 9.10 -18.22 3.48
N GLU A 119 8.05 -18.59 4.22
CA GLU A 119 6.68 -18.21 3.87
C GLU A 119 6.49 -16.69 3.89
N GLN A 120 7.07 -16.00 4.87
CA GLN A 120 7.07 -14.54 4.93
C GLN A 120 7.80 -13.90 3.75
N ILE A 121 8.93 -14.46 3.32
CA ILE A 121 9.67 -14.01 2.13
C ILE A 121 8.80 -14.16 0.87
N VAL A 122 8.16 -15.30 0.69
CA VAL A 122 7.28 -15.55 -0.46
C VAL A 122 6.10 -14.58 -0.48
N LYS A 123 5.49 -14.32 0.69
CA LYS A 123 4.42 -13.34 0.85
C LYS A 123 4.90 -11.93 0.50
N THR A 124 6.01 -11.49 1.06
CA THR A 124 6.56 -10.15 0.85
C THR A 124 6.95 -9.91 -0.61
N LYS A 125 7.47 -10.92 -1.31
CA LYS A 125 7.73 -10.86 -2.77
C LYS A 125 6.45 -10.65 -3.58
N LYS A 126 5.37 -11.36 -3.24
CA LYS A 126 4.07 -11.18 -3.91
C LYS A 126 3.50 -9.79 -3.66
N ASP A 127 3.58 -9.31 -2.41
CA ASP A 127 3.13 -7.97 -2.05
C ASP A 127 3.97 -6.89 -2.75
N LEU A 128 5.28 -7.10 -2.92
CA LEU A 128 6.14 -6.21 -3.70
C LEU A 128 5.72 -6.17 -5.18
N ALA A 129 5.52 -7.32 -5.82
CA ALA A 129 5.07 -7.39 -7.21
C ALA A 129 3.72 -6.68 -7.40
N LYS A 130 2.78 -6.90 -6.46
CA LYS A 130 1.49 -6.22 -6.45
C LYS A 130 1.64 -4.70 -6.31
N ASN A 131 2.42 -4.22 -5.34
CA ASN A 131 2.63 -2.80 -5.13
C ASN A 131 3.31 -2.11 -6.32
N LEU A 132 4.19 -2.83 -7.05
CA LEU A 132 4.80 -2.33 -8.28
C LEU A 132 3.76 -2.19 -9.42
N LEU A 133 2.91 -3.20 -9.62
CA LEU A 133 1.83 -3.14 -10.60
C LEU A 133 0.83 -2.03 -10.28
N ASP A 134 0.42 -1.91 -9.02
CA ASP A 134 -0.47 -0.84 -8.56
C ASP A 134 0.20 0.55 -8.70
N SER A 135 1.52 0.64 -8.58
CA SER A 135 2.26 1.90 -8.80
C SER A 135 2.20 2.34 -10.26
N ILE A 136 2.21 1.41 -11.23
CA ILE A 136 2.04 1.75 -12.65
C ILE A 136 0.66 2.38 -12.88
N ILE A 137 -0.38 1.81 -12.26
CA ILE A 137 -1.75 2.35 -12.33
C ILE A 137 -1.81 3.75 -11.71
N ALA A 138 -1.24 3.94 -10.52
CA ALA A 138 -1.21 5.21 -9.83
C ALA A 138 -0.42 6.29 -10.59
N MET A 139 0.71 5.93 -11.21
CA MET A 139 1.51 6.82 -12.06
C MET A 139 0.75 7.26 -13.30
N ASN A 140 0.01 6.36 -13.95
CA ASN A 140 -0.84 6.71 -15.08
C ASN A 140 -1.99 7.64 -14.66
N GLY A 141 -2.62 7.38 -13.51
CA GLY A 141 -3.67 8.24 -12.96
C GLY A 141 -3.19 9.65 -12.57
N CYS A 142 -1.90 9.82 -12.24
CA CYS A 142 -1.29 11.12 -12.02
C CYS A 142 -0.86 11.85 -13.32
N HIS A 143 -1.06 11.24 -14.49
CA HIS A 143 -0.52 11.68 -15.78
C HIS A 143 1.02 11.84 -15.78
N VAL A 144 1.72 11.09 -14.93
CA VAL A 144 3.20 11.09 -14.88
C VAL A 144 3.77 10.21 -15.98
N ILE A 145 3.07 9.13 -16.33
CA ILE A 145 3.39 8.23 -17.43
C ILE A 145 2.15 8.14 -18.32
N THR A 146 2.33 8.05 -19.64
CA THR A 146 1.27 7.73 -20.60
C THR A 146 1.34 6.24 -20.94
N ALA A 147 0.98 5.38 -20.00
CA ALA A 147 0.88 3.95 -20.27
C ALA A 147 -0.36 3.70 -21.13
N SER A 148 -0.31 2.73 -22.04
CA SER A 148 -1.51 2.35 -22.80
C SER A 148 -2.57 1.78 -21.86
N ASP A 149 -3.84 2.09 -22.13
CA ASP A 149 -4.97 1.63 -21.30
C ASP A 149 -4.98 0.10 -21.13
N GLY A 150 -4.47 -0.64 -22.12
CA GLY A 150 -4.28 -2.09 -22.04
C GLY A 150 -3.29 -2.54 -20.97
N VAL A 151 -2.16 -1.84 -20.79
CA VAL A 151 -1.16 -2.17 -19.76
C VAL A 151 -1.71 -1.91 -18.36
N VAL A 152 -2.44 -0.80 -18.19
CA VAL A 152 -3.10 -0.44 -16.93
C VAL A 152 -4.19 -1.46 -16.60
N GLY A 153 -5.00 -1.85 -17.58
CA GLY A 153 -6.03 -2.88 -17.43
C GLY A 153 -5.46 -4.24 -17.05
N ILE A 154 -4.42 -4.71 -17.74
CA ILE A 154 -3.76 -5.99 -17.43
C ILE A 154 -3.13 -5.95 -16.03
N SER A 155 -2.48 -4.85 -15.66
CA SER A 155 -1.90 -4.68 -14.32
C SER A 155 -2.99 -4.81 -13.24
N GLY A 156 -4.12 -4.13 -13.43
CA GLY A 156 -5.26 -4.20 -12.51
C GLY A 156 -5.91 -5.59 -12.44
N LEU A 157 -6.00 -6.30 -13.58
CA LEU A 157 -6.50 -7.68 -13.62
C LEU A 157 -5.59 -8.62 -12.82
N ILE A 158 -4.28 -8.52 -13.01
CA ILE A 158 -3.30 -9.34 -12.29
C ILE A 158 -3.39 -9.08 -10.78
N THR A 159 -3.39 -7.81 -10.35
CA THR A 159 -3.45 -7.49 -8.92
C THR A 159 -4.79 -7.89 -8.28
N SER A 160 -5.89 -7.84 -9.05
CA SER A 160 -7.20 -8.34 -8.62
C SER A 160 -7.22 -9.86 -8.43
N ILE A 161 -6.67 -10.63 -9.38
CA ILE A 161 -6.56 -12.10 -9.27
C ILE A 161 -5.69 -12.49 -8.07
N MET A 162 -4.57 -11.78 -7.86
CA MET A 162 -3.72 -11.99 -6.69
C MET A 162 -4.47 -11.71 -5.39
N GLY A 163 -5.27 -10.64 -5.34
CA GLY A 163 -6.12 -10.31 -4.20
C GLY A 163 -7.19 -11.36 -3.92
N LEU A 164 -7.85 -11.87 -4.96
CA LEU A 164 -8.86 -12.93 -4.83
C LEU A 164 -8.24 -14.22 -4.26
N LYS A 165 -7.07 -14.61 -4.78
CA LYS A 165 -6.34 -15.80 -4.29
C LYS A 165 -5.95 -15.67 -2.82
N GLN A 166 -5.65 -14.45 -2.36
CA GLN A 166 -5.33 -14.19 -0.96
C GLN A 166 -6.56 -14.25 -0.05
N LEU A 167 -7.74 -13.91 -0.54
CA LEU A 167 -9.00 -13.98 0.23
C LEU A 167 -9.50 -15.42 0.41
N TRP A 168 -9.20 -16.29 -0.55
CA TRP A 168 -9.62 -17.70 -0.55
C TRP A 168 -8.63 -18.66 0.13
N LYS A 169 -7.47 -18.16 0.58
CA LYS A 169 -6.52 -18.93 1.39
C LYS A 169 -6.74 -18.59 2.86
#